data_AF-A0A838QSJ9-F1
#
_entry.id   AF-A0A838QSJ9-F1
#
_cell.length_a   1.000
_cell.length_b   1.000
_cell.length_c   1.000
_cell.angle_alpha   90.00
_cell.angle_beta   90.00
_cell.angle_gamma   90.00
#
_symmetry.space_group_name_H-M   'P 1'
#
loop_
_entity.id
_entity.type
_entity.pdbx_description
1 polymer ?
#
loop_
_entity_poly.entity_id
_entity_poly.type
_entity_poly.pdbx_seq_one_letter_code
_entity_poly.pdbx_strand_id
1 'polypeptide(L)' 'MESRTALGSGADLPASPLPRRVLFVTGKLAEPALRRVLRDIDPSVEPSVAVMKITVAALMTAPWIA' A
#
# COMPACT_ATOMS: atom_id res chain seq x y z
N MET A 1 -27.57 -19.63 -3.80
CA MET A 1 -26.42 -20.50 -4.11
C MET A 1 -25.32 -19.58 -4.60
N GLU A 2 -24.64 -18.97 -3.64
CA GLU A 2 -23.87 -17.73 -3.82
C GLU A 2 -22.57 -17.93 -4.59
N SER A 3 -22.42 -17.09 -5.61
CA SER A 3 -21.23 -16.94 -6.44
C SER A 3 -20.01 -16.61 -5.60
N ARG A 4 -18.98 -17.46 -5.69
CA ARG A 4 -17.63 -17.18 -5.21
C ARG A 4 -17.05 -16.04 -6.07
N THR A 5 -17.07 -14.82 -5.55
CA THR A 5 -16.34 -13.71 -6.17
C THR A 5 -14.84 -13.99 -6.01
N ALA A 6 -14.19 -14.20 -7.15
CA ALA A 6 -12.76 -14.43 -7.26
C ALA A 6 -11.98 -13.30 -6.57
N LEU A 7 -11.19 -13.67 -5.56
CA LEU A 7 -10.16 -12.81 -5.00
C LEU A 7 -9.06 -12.70 -6.07
N GLY A 8 -9.17 -11.71 -6.94
CA GLY A 8 -8.14 -11.39 -7.93
C GLY A 8 -6.84 -11.06 -7.20
N SER A 9 -5.88 -11.98 -7.26
CA SER A 9 -4.48 -11.71 -6.89
C SER A 9 -4.01 -10.51 -7.71
N GLY A 10 -3.76 -9.38 -7.04
CA GLY A 10 -3.37 -8.11 -7.69
C GLY A 10 -1.99 -8.13 -8.37
N ALA A 11 -1.36 -9.30 -8.51
CA ALA A 11 0.01 -9.43 -8.97
C ALA A 11 0.16 -9.50 -10.50
N ASP A 12 -0.88 -9.77 -11.29
CA ASP A 12 -0.67 -10.02 -12.73
C ASP A 12 -1.83 -9.58 -13.64
N LEU A 13 -2.15 -8.29 -13.63
CA LEU A 13 -2.97 -7.69 -14.70
C LEU A 13 -2.04 -7.33 -15.88
N PRO A 14 -2.42 -7.66 -17.13
CA PRO A 14 -1.64 -7.30 -18.32
C PRO A 14 -1.40 -5.78 -18.34
N ALA A 15 -0.24 -5.36 -18.83
CA ALA A 15 0.17 -3.95 -18.90
C ALA A 15 -0.86 -3.14 -19.72
N SER A 16 -1.83 -2.56 -19.02
CA SER A 16 -2.74 -1.59 -19.61
C SER A 16 -1.94 -0.33 -19.93
N PRO A 17 -2.18 0.34 -21.06
CA PRO A 17 -1.49 1.59 -21.41
C PRO A 17 -1.79 2.74 -20.44
N LEU A 18 -2.73 2.56 -19.50
CA LEU A 18 -3.00 3.50 -18.42
C LEU A 18 -2.22 3.13 -17.15
N PRO A 19 -1.74 4.11 -16.38
CA PRO A 19 -1.04 3.86 -15.12
C PRO A 19 -1.84 2.94 -14.19
N ARG A 20 -1.18 1.95 -13.59
CA ARG A 20 -1.78 1.02 -12.62
C ARG A 20 -2.05 1.77 -11.33
N ARG A 21 -3.32 1.89 -10.96
CA ARG A 21 -3.74 2.49 -9.67
C ARG A 21 -3.49 1.53 -8.53
N VAL A 22 -2.68 1.94 -7.55
CA VAL A 22 -2.32 1.11 -6.40
C VAL A 22 -2.62 1.87 -5.10
N LEU A 23 -3.42 1.26 -4.22
CA LEU A 23 -3.71 1.80 -2.89
C LEU A 23 -2.72 1.24 -1.87
N PHE A 24 -1.93 2.12 -1.28
CA PHE A 24 -1.08 1.83 -0.14
C PHE A 24 -1.83 2.16 1.15
N VAL A 25 -1.98 1.16 2.02
CA VAL A 25 -2.61 1.31 3.33
C VAL A 25 -1.52 1.31 4.38
N THR A 26 -1.51 2.33 5.25
CA THR A 26 -0.47 2.49 6.26
C THR A 26 -1.01 3.08 7.56
N GLY A 27 -0.17 3.05 8.60
CA GLY A 27 -0.43 3.72 9.86
C GLY A 27 0.22 5.11 9.94
N LYS A 28 -0.20 5.90 10.94
CA LYS A 28 0.25 7.29 11.12
C LYS A 28 1.77 7.45 11.20
N LEU A 29 2.48 6.51 11.84
CA LEU A 29 3.94 6.60 12.00
C LEU A 29 4.70 6.36 10.68
N ALA A 30 4.15 5.51 9.79
CA ALA A 30 4.84 5.11 8.57
C ALA A 30 4.48 5.97 7.36
N GLU A 31 3.40 6.76 7.42
CA GLU A 31 2.95 7.59 6.29
C GLU A 31 4.02 8.57 5.77
N PRO A 32 4.75 9.34 6.60
CA PRO A 32 5.74 10.28 6.07
C PRO A 32 6.89 9.59 5.32
N ALA A 33 7.35 8.45 5.84
CA ALA A 33 8.40 7.65 5.21
C ALA A 33 7.90 7.01 3.91
N LEU A 34 6.69 6.45 3.91
CA LEU A 34 6.06 5.87 2.72
C LEU A 34 5.91 6.92 1.61
N ARG A 35 5.40 8.12 1.93
CA ARG A 35 5.28 9.20 0.94
C ARG A 35 6.61 9.63 0.33
N ARG A 36 7.71 9.53 1.08
CA ARG A 36 9.05 9.80 0.55
C ARG A 36 9.45 8.78 -0.50
N VAL A 37 9.24 7.49 -0.23
CA VAL A 37 9.53 6.41 -1.18
C VAL A 37 8.66 6.51 -2.43
N LEU A 38 7.38 6.85 -2.27
CA LEU A 38 6.44 6.99 -3.38
C LEU A 38 6.74 8.16 -4.33
N ARG A 39 7.62 9.10 -3.96
CA ARG A 39 8.07 10.14 -4.91
C ARG A 39 8.98 9.58 -6.00
N ASP A 40 9.64 8.46 -5.73
CA ASP A 40 10.63 7.84 -6.61
C ASP A 40 10.10 6.50 -7.19
N ILE A 41 8.79 6.24 -7.07
CA ILE A 41 8.16 5.03 -7.62
C ILE A 41 8.10 5.09 -9.15
N ASP A 42 8.00 3.91 -9.77
CA ASP A 42 7.81 3.76 -11.20
C ASP A 42 6.62 4.62 -11.70
N PRO A 43 6.79 5.43 -12.77
CA PRO A 43 5.76 6.34 -13.27
C PRO A 43 4.56 5.63 -13.90
N SER A 44 4.65 4.32 -14.19
CA SER A 44 3.52 3.49 -14.60
C SER A 44 2.57 3.16 -13.44
N VAL A 45 2.91 3.53 -12.20
CA VAL A 45 2.06 3.38 -11.03
C VAL A 45 1.45 4.73 -10.65
N GLU A 46 0.13 4.76 -10.42
CA GLU A 46 -0.59 5.89 -9.83
C GLU A 46 -0.85 5.56 -8.34
N PRO A 47 0.04 5.97 -7.41
CA PRO A 47 -0.07 5.60 -6.00
C PRO A 47 -1.11 6.45 -5.27
N SER A 48 -1.96 5.80 -4.46
CA SER A 48 -2.84 6.44 -3.48
C SER A 48 -2.48 5.99 -2.08
N VAL A 49 -2.58 6.86 -1.07
CA VAL A 49 -2.23 6.52 0.33
C VAL A 49 -3.44 6.70 1.24
N ALA A 50 -3.86 5.63 1.90
CA ALA A 50 -4.84 5.65 2.98
C ALA A 50 -4.15 5.46 4.33
N VAL A 51 -4.32 6.44 5.22
CA VAL A 51 -3.83 6.38 6.61
C VAL A 51 -4.97 5.89 7.50
N MET A 52 -4.83 4.68 8.03
CA MET A 52 -5.81 4.11 8.94
C MET A 52 -5.50 4.51 10.39
N LYS A 53 -6.50 4.39 11.28
CA LYS A 53 -6.33 4.52 12.74
C LYS A 53 -5.53 3.36 13.37
N ILE A 54 -4.70 2.68 12.58
CA ILE A 54 -3.79 1.65 13.01
C ILE A 54 -2.40 2.29 13.14
N THR A 55 -1.72 2.03 14.25
CA THR A 55 -0.31 2.42 14.37
C THR A 55 0.51 1.22 13.90
N VAL A 56 1.08 1.30 12.68
CA VAL A 56 1.98 0.26 12.19
C VAL A 56 3.33 0.44 12.87
N ALA A 57 3.60 -0.37 13.89
CA ALA A 57 4.84 -0.36 14.68
C ALA A 57 6.06 -0.96 13.94
N ALA A 58 5.91 -1.39 12.68
CA ALA A 58 6.95 -2.09 11.92
C ALA A 58 8.23 -1.27 11.67
N LEU A 59 8.17 0.06 11.85
CA LEU A 59 9.33 0.96 11.75
C LEU A 59 9.88 1.40 13.13
N MET A 60 9.30 0.92 14.23
CA MET A 60 9.85 1.13 15.56
C MET A 60 11.00 0.15 15.75
N THR A 61 12.23 0.64 15.89
CA THR A 61 13.33 -0.18 16.42
C THR A 61 12.93 -0.63 17.82
N ALA A 62 12.84 -1.93 18.10
CA ALA A 62 12.52 -2.42 19.43
C ALA A 62 13.64 -2.07 20.42
N PRO A 63 13.33 -1.29 21.48
CA PRO A 63 13.74 -1.75 22.81
C PRO A 63 12.58 -1.88 23.79
N TRP A 64 11.34 -1.55 23.43
CA TRP A 64 10.23 -1.45 24.39
C TRP A 64 8.90 -1.96 23.81
N ILE A 65 8.56 -3.20 24.15
CA ILE A 65 7.17 -3.58 24.46
C ILE A 65 7.14 -3.62 25.99
N ALA A 66 6.46 -2.65 26.61
CA ALA A 66 6.10 -2.66 28.02
C ALA A 66 4.58 -2.77 28.12
#